data_AF-A0A2G8JCB9-F1
#
_entry.id   AF-A0A2G8JCB9-F1
#
_cell.length_a   1.000
_cell.length_b   1.000
_cell.length_c   1.000
_cell.angle_alpha   90.00
_cell.angle_beta   90.00
_cell.angle_gamma   90.00
#
_symmetry.space_group_name_H-M   'P 1'
#
loop_
_entity.id
_entity.type
_entity.pdbx_description
1 polymer ?
#
loop_
_entity_poly.entity_id
_entity_poly.type
_entity_poly.pdbx_seq_one_letter_code
_entity_poly.pdbx_strand_id
1 'polypeptide(L)'
;MTAIGRYCPEMVYSGEERRPLIVCLEYLKIYQKALCINRDARSKDACTFLREQFEKKLKERDSFIDQNWKFERSFCDNIKVMEKEAIQSQNRNPLLMELEPLIYNEFKNNPDSRALLFTDTIESTRFLKQWIDESPKLRQILRSCPMTSETSEAQRRSSLQKFEDRDYNMMVVTSVMEEGIDIGPCNLVYRLNYVPSDCGRIQQKGTEP
;
A
#
# COMPACT_ATOMS: atom_id res chain seq x y z
N MET A 1 24.30 31.97 6.55
CA MET A 1 23.44 31.55 5.42
C MET A 1 24.31 30.71 4.48
N THR A 2 24.27 29.40 4.66
CA THR A 2 25.11 28.44 3.93
C THR A 2 24.52 28.24 2.55
N ALA A 3 25.31 28.52 1.51
CA ALA A 3 24.92 28.36 0.12
C ALA A 3 24.56 26.88 -0.14
N ILE A 4 23.28 26.61 -0.36
CA ILE A 4 22.83 25.37 -0.96
C ILE A 4 23.42 25.37 -2.37
N GLY A 5 24.35 24.44 -2.61
CA GLY A 5 25.20 24.40 -3.80
C GLY A 5 24.39 24.48 -5.09
N ARG A 6 24.93 25.24 -6.04
CA ARG A 6 24.43 25.27 -7.42
C ARG A 6 24.50 23.86 -7.98
N TYR A 7 23.36 23.19 -8.04
CA TYR A 7 23.22 21.91 -8.72
C TYR A 7 23.23 22.20 -10.23
N CYS A 8 24.38 22.02 -10.87
CA CYS A 8 24.46 21.98 -12.34
C CYS A 8 24.20 20.53 -12.77
N PRO A 9 23.05 20.21 -13.39
CA PRO A 9 22.84 18.89 -13.95
C PRO A 9 23.85 18.67 -15.08
N GLU A 10 24.75 17.72 -14.91
CA GLU A 10 25.71 17.31 -15.94
C GLU A 10 25.05 16.22 -16.79
N MET A 11 24.96 16.48 -18.09
CA MET A 11 24.35 15.53 -19.02
C MET A 11 25.34 14.39 -19.27
N VAL A 12 25.01 13.19 -18.80
CA VAL A 12 25.78 11.98 -19.10
C VAL A 12 25.45 11.56 -20.52
N TYR A 13 26.41 11.54 -21.43
CA TYR A 13 26.19 11.19 -22.84
C TYR A 13 26.54 9.72 -23.17
N SER A 14 27.42 9.08 -22.38
CA SER A 14 27.84 7.69 -22.59
C SER A 14 26.78 6.69 -22.12
N GLY A 15 26.48 5.69 -22.96
CA GLY A 15 25.55 4.60 -22.63
C GLY A 15 26.03 3.73 -21.46
N GLU A 16 27.34 3.56 -21.31
CA GLU A 16 27.93 2.76 -20.23
C GLU A 16 27.79 3.44 -18.86
N GLU A 17 27.87 4.76 -18.80
CA GLU A 17 27.72 5.55 -17.55
C GLU A 17 26.24 5.76 -17.17
N ARG A 18 25.34 5.79 -18.16
CA ARG A 18 23.88 5.89 -17.92
C ARG A 18 23.32 4.63 -17.27
N ARG A 19 23.84 3.45 -17.61
CA ARG A 19 23.26 2.17 -17.17
C ARG A 19 23.28 2.02 -15.64
N PRO A 20 24.38 2.27 -14.91
CA PRO A 20 24.38 2.27 -13.45
C PRO A 20 23.41 3.30 -12.84
N LEU A 21 23.31 4.50 -13.42
CA LEU A 21 22.40 5.55 -12.93
C LEU A 21 20.93 5.16 -13.08
N ILE A 22 20.57 4.53 -14.20
CA ILE A 22 19.23 3.99 -14.43
C ILE A 22 18.92 2.92 -13.38
N VAL A 23 19.85 1.99 -13.13
CA VAL A 23 19.71 0.97 -12.09
C VAL A 23 19.53 1.63 -10.71
N CYS A 24 20.36 2.61 -10.32
CA CYS A 24 20.18 3.36 -9.08
C CYS A 24 18.77 3.94 -8.96
N LEU A 25 18.29 4.61 -10.01
CA LEU A 25 17.00 5.27 -10.03
C LEU A 25 15.85 4.25 -9.90
N GLU A 26 15.97 3.08 -10.52
CA GLU A 26 15.00 2.00 -10.37
C GLU A 26 14.94 1.48 -8.92
N TYR A 27 16.09 1.22 -8.30
CA TYR A 27 16.14 0.76 -6.91
C TYR A 27 15.64 1.83 -5.94
N LEU A 28 16.00 3.12 -6.14
CA LEU A 28 15.48 4.23 -5.34
C LEU A 28 13.94 4.33 -5.42
N LYS A 29 13.35 4.13 -6.60
CA LYS A 29 11.88 4.07 -6.74
C LYS A 29 11.27 2.90 -5.96
N ILE A 30 11.93 1.75 -5.94
CA ILE A 30 11.48 0.59 -5.13
C ILE A 30 11.54 0.93 -3.63
N TYR A 31 12.63 1.52 -3.15
CA TYR A 31 12.74 1.96 -1.75
C TYR A 31 11.70 3.01 -1.38
N GLN A 32 11.47 4.00 -2.25
CA GLN A 32 10.44 5.01 -2.02
C GLN A 32 9.06 4.37 -1.84
N LYS A 33 8.70 3.40 -2.69
CA LYS A 33 7.45 2.65 -2.56
C LYS A 33 7.39 1.86 -1.24
N ALA A 34 8.48 1.23 -0.84
CA ALA A 34 8.55 0.52 0.44
C ALA A 34 8.37 1.45 1.64
N LEU A 35 8.90 2.68 1.58
CA LEU A 35 8.68 3.70 2.62
C LEU A 35 7.21 4.12 2.70
N CYS A 36 6.53 4.28 1.56
CA CYS A 36 5.09 4.54 1.55
C CYS A 36 4.30 3.37 2.19
N ILE A 37 4.65 2.12 1.87
CA ILE A 37 4.04 0.94 2.50
C ILE A 37 4.33 0.92 4.01
N ASN A 38 5.54 1.27 4.44
CA ASN A 38 5.89 1.31 5.86
C ASN A 38 5.11 2.39 6.62
N ARG A 39 4.79 3.50 5.97
CA ARG A 39 3.93 4.56 6.51
C ARG A 39 2.48 4.06 6.65
N ASP A 40 1.96 3.35 5.65
CA ASP A 40 0.52 3.05 5.51
C ASP A 40 0.12 1.69 6.10
N ALA A 41 1.06 0.75 6.16
CA ALA A 41 0.88 -0.64 6.58
C ALA A 41 1.98 -1.04 7.58
N ARG A 42 2.29 -2.34 7.73
CA ARG A 42 3.28 -2.78 8.72
C ARG A 42 4.70 -2.75 8.15
N SER A 43 5.70 -2.57 9.00
CA SER A 43 7.11 -2.62 8.57
C SER A 43 7.50 -3.95 7.93
N LYS A 44 6.91 -5.06 8.38
CA LYS A 44 7.11 -6.37 7.75
C LYS A 44 6.57 -6.44 6.32
N ASP A 45 5.52 -5.68 6.03
CA ASP A 45 4.89 -5.62 4.71
C ASP A 45 5.82 -4.86 3.75
N ALA A 46 6.39 -3.74 4.19
CA ALA A 46 7.41 -3.00 3.44
C ALA A 46 8.66 -3.84 3.15
N CYS A 47 9.15 -4.60 4.13
CA CYS A 47 10.27 -5.52 3.93
C CYS A 47 9.92 -6.65 2.95
N THR A 48 8.69 -7.16 3.02
CA THR A 48 8.21 -8.19 2.10
C THR A 48 8.14 -7.67 0.66
N PHE A 49 7.61 -6.46 0.46
CA PHE A 49 7.64 -5.79 -0.82
C PHE A 49 9.05 -5.64 -1.38
N LEU A 50 10.00 -5.13 -0.58
CA LEU A 50 11.41 -4.98 -1.02
C LEU A 50 11.99 -6.31 -1.48
N ARG A 51 11.80 -7.38 -0.69
CA ARG A 51 12.28 -8.72 -1.01
C ARG A 51 11.69 -9.23 -2.33
N GLU A 52 10.38 -9.14 -2.50
CA GLU A 52 9.67 -9.55 -3.73
C GLU A 52 10.20 -8.78 -4.96
N GLN A 53 10.37 -7.46 -4.85
CA GLN A 53 10.86 -6.64 -5.96
C GLN A 53 12.32 -6.94 -6.31
N PHE A 54 13.17 -7.16 -5.32
CA PHE A 54 14.58 -7.47 -5.56
C PHE A 54 14.75 -8.88 -6.12
N GLU A 55 14.01 -9.87 -5.62
CA GLU A 55 14.01 -11.22 -6.20
C GLU A 55 13.53 -11.21 -7.66
N LYS A 56 12.48 -10.43 -7.96
CA LYS A 56 12.01 -10.23 -9.33
C LYS A 56 13.08 -9.60 -10.21
N LYS A 57 13.69 -8.50 -9.77
CA LYS A 57 14.78 -7.82 -10.50
C LYS A 57 15.98 -8.72 -10.74
N LEU A 58 16.35 -9.56 -9.75
CA LEU A 58 17.43 -10.52 -9.89
C LEU A 58 17.11 -11.65 -10.88
N LYS A 59 15.84 -12.10 -10.95
CA LYS A 59 15.37 -13.15 -11.88
C LYS A 59 15.22 -12.65 -13.31
N GLU A 60 14.84 -11.38 -13.50
CA GLU A 60 14.70 -10.73 -14.81
C GLU A 60 16.06 -10.42 -15.47
N ARG A 61 17.19 -10.70 -14.80
CA ARG A 61 18.52 -10.50 -15.38
C ARG A 61 18.80 -11.53 -16.45
N ASP A 62 19.23 -11.04 -17.62
CA ASP A 62 19.92 -11.85 -18.61
C ASP A 62 21.28 -12.31 -18.05
N SER A 63 21.50 -13.62 -18.05
CA SER A 63 22.65 -14.32 -17.48
C SER A 63 24.01 -13.94 -18.08
N PHE A 64 24.04 -13.16 -19.17
CA PHE A 64 25.20 -13.08 -20.05
C PHE A 64 26.04 -11.80 -19.90
N ILE A 65 25.48 -10.68 -19.39
CA ILE A 65 26.16 -9.38 -19.40
C ILE A 65 25.70 -8.51 -18.21
N ASP A 66 26.32 -8.67 -17.03
CA ASP A 66 26.24 -7.57 -16.06
C ASP A 66 27.41 -7.50 -15.06
N GLN A 67 28.21 -6.45 -15.19
CA GLN A 67 29.26 -6.10 -14.24
C GLN A 67 28.69 -5.43 -12.97
N ASN A 68 27.42 -5.02 -12.97
CA ASN A 68 26.79 -4.30 -11.84
C ASN A 68 26.18 -5.22 -10.78
N TRP A 69 26.34 -6.54 -10.88
CA TRP A 69 25.69 -7.48 -9.95
C TRP A 69 26.12 -7.27 -8.48
N LYS A 70 27.38 -6.90 -8.24
CA LYS A 70 27.87 -6.56 -6.89
C LYS A 70 27.21 -5.29 -6.37
N PHE A 71 27.02 -4.31 -7.24
CA PHE A 71 26.38 -3.04 -6.92
C PHE A 71 24.90 -3.26 -6.59
N GLU A 72 24.18 -4.03 -7.39
CA GLU A 72 22.77 -4.35 -7.11
C GLU A 72 22.59 -5.19 -5.84
N ARG A 73 23.49 -6.15 -5.61
CA ARG A 73 23.48 -6.95 -4.38
C ARG A 73 23.61 -6.10 -3.13
N SER A 74 24.37 -5.00 -3.19
CA SER A 74 24.54 -4.09 -2.05
C SER A 74 23.23 -3.48 -1.55
N PHE A 75 22.24 -3.27 -2.44
CA PHE A 75 20.89 -2.84 -2.03
C PHE A 75 20.16 -3.95 -1.25
N CYS A 76 20.38 -5.20 -1.62
CA CYS A 76 19.72 -6.34 -1.00
C CYS A 76 20.31 -6.74 0.37
N ASP A 77 21.58 -6.42 0.63
CA ASP A 77 22.35 -6.97 1.76
C ASP A 77 21.72 -6.64 3.14
N ASN A 78 21.04 -5.49 3.26
CA ASN A 78 20.44 -5.04 4.51
C ASN A 78 19.01 -5.53 4.75
N ILE A 79 18.36 -6.20 3.79
CA ILE A 79 16.96 -6.65 3.95
C ILE A 79 16.80 -7.54 5.18
N LYS A 80 17.71 -8.50 5.38
CA LYS A 80 17.64 -9.44 6.52
C LYS A 80 17.74 -8.73 7.86
N VAL A 81 18.45 -7.62 7.93
CA VAL A 81 18.55 -6.80 9.14
C VAL A 81 17.23 -6.05 9.33
N MET A 82 16.71 -5.40 8.28
CA MET A 82 15.43 -4.69 8.33
C MET A 82 14.27 -5.60 8.72
N GLU A 83 14.23 -6.83 8.22
CA GLU A 83 13.21 -7.83 8.58
C GLU A 83 13.21 -8.19 10.06
N LYS A 84 14.41 -8.36 10.65
CA LYS A 84 14.55 -8.66 12.07
C LYS A 84 14.03 -7.51 12.93
N GLU A 85 14.34 -6.28 12.56
CA GLU A 85 13.85 -5.09 13.25
C GLU A 85 12.33 -4.93 13.07
N ALA A 86 11.80 -5.17 11.87
CA ALA A 86 10.39 -5.02 11.54
C ALA A 86 9.44 -5.94 12.32
N ILE A 87 9.94 -7.06 12.86
CA ILE A 87 9.14 -8.02 13.65
C ILE A 87 9.06 -7.61 15.13
N GLN A 88 9.95 -6.74 15.59
CA GLN A 88 9.99 -6.33 16.99
C GLN A 88 8.69 -5.62 17.39
N SER A 89 8.14 -5.96 18.56
CA SER A 89 6.87 -5.42 19.06
C SER A 89 6.86 -3.90 19.23
N GLN A 90 8.04 -3.30 19.46
CA GLN A 90 8.22 -1.85 19.57
C GLN A 90 8.07 -1.11 18.24
N ASN A 91 8.19 -1.80 17.10
CA ASN A 91 8.13 -1.22 15.76
C ASN A 91 6.74 -1.40 15.11
N ARG A 92 5.69 -1.49 15.93
CA ARG A 92 4.32 -1.51 15.43
C ARG A 92 3.96 -0.14 14.85
N ASN A 93 3.27 -0.14 13.72
CA ASN A 93 2.81 1.10 13.10
C ASN A 93 1.73 1.75 14.01
N PRO A 94 1.96 2.98 14.54
CA PRO A 94 1.01 3.68 15.39
C PRO A 94 -0.36 3.88 14.73
N LEU A 95 -0.40 4.11 13.42
CA LEU A 95 -1.65 4.26 12.66
C LEU A 95 -2.51 3.00 12.78
N LEU A 96 -1.91 1.82 12.61
CA LEU A 96 -2.63 0.55 12.71
C LEU A 96 -3.01 0.21 14.15
N MET A 97 -2.22 0.66 15.13
CA MET A 97 -2.52 0.49 16.56
C MET A 97 -3.79 1.24 16.98
N GLU A 98 -4.03 2.42 16.39
CA GLU A 98 -5.26 3.20 16.60
C GLU A 98 -6.42 2.71 15.72
N LEU A 99 -6.14 2.30 14.48
CA LEU A 99 -7.17 1.86 13.55
C LEU A 99 -7.80 0.52 13.94
N GLU A 100 -7.03 -0.44 14.46
CA GLU A 100 -7.54 -1.75 14.89
C GLU A 100 -8.70 -1.64 15.91
N PRO A 101 -8.54 -0.95 17.07
CA PRO A 101 -9.61 -0.85 18.05
C PRO A 101 -10.80 -0.03 17.54
N LEU A 102 -10.57 0.99 16.71
CA LEU A 102 -11.66 1.78 16.11
C LEU A 102 -12.58 0.90 15.25
N ILE A 103 -11.98 0.16 14.31
CA ILE A 103 -12.71 -0.78 13.47
C ILE A 103 -13.37 -1.87 14.32
N TYR A 104 -12.63 -2.44 15.27
CA TYR A 104 -13.16 -3.53 16.08
C TYR A 104 -14.38 -3.12 16.90
N ASN A 105 -14.31 -1.97 17.57
CA ASN A 105 -15.41 -1.49 18.40
C ASN A 105 -16.64 -1.13 17.55
N GLU A 106 -16.45 -0.53 16.39
CA GLU A 106 -17.54 -0.15 15.50
C GLU A 106 -18.32 -1.38 15.00
N PHE A 107 -17.61 -2.39 14.48
CA PHE A 107 -18.25 -3.62 13.99
C PHE A 107 -18.76 -4.52 15.11
N LYS A 108 -18.23 -4.40 16.32
CA LYS A 108 -18.76 -5.09 17.50
C LYS A 108 -20.10 -4.49 17.96
N ASN A 109 -20.21 -3.16 17.94
CA ASN A 109 -21.43 -2.45 18.35
C ASN A 109 -22.50 -2.47 17.27
N ASN A 110 -22.08 -2.40 16.00
CA ASN A 110 -22.94 -2.36 14.83
C ASN A 110 -22.53 -3.48 13.84
N PRO A 111 -22.93 -4.75 14.08
CA PRO A 111 -22.53 -5.89 13.24
C PRO A 111 -22.98 -5.80 11.78
N ASP A 112 -24.03 -5.01 11.52
CA ASP A 112 -24.57 -4.74 10.18
C ASP A 112 -23.80 -3.67 9.40
N SER A 113 -22.75 -3.08 10.02
CA SER A 113 -21.94 -2.05 9.38
C SER A 113 -21.17 -2.58 8.18
N ARG A 114 -20.97 -1.68 7.22
CA ARG A 114 -20.20 -1.88 6.01
C ARG A 114 -19.24 -0.72 5.84
N ALA A 115 -17.96 -1.04 5.67
CA ALA A 115 -16.91 -0.05 5.65
C ALA A 115 -16.07 -0.07 4.37
N LEU A 116 -15.59 1.10 3.98
CA LEU A 116 -14.54 1.27 2.98
C LEU A 116 -13.28 1.77 3.66
N LEU A 117 -12.15 1.17 3.31
CA LEU A 117 -10.82 1.61 3.71
C LEU A 117 -10.04 2.07 2.49
N PHE A 118 -9.90 3.38 2.36
CA PHE A 118 -9.16 4.02 1.28
C PHE A 118 -7.66 4.13 1.58
N THR A 119 -6.86 3.82 0.59
CA THR A 119 -5.39 3.97 0.60
C THR A 119 -4.88 4.40 -0.77
N ASP A 120 -3.71 5.02 -0.84
CA ASP A 120 -3.19 5.63 -2.07
C ASP A 120 -2.70 4.62 -3.11
N THR A 121 -2.28 3.41 -2.69
CA THR A 121 -1.58 2.49 -3.60
C THR A 121 -2.19 1.09 -3.64
N ILE A 122 -2.07 0.43 -4.80
CA ILE A 122 -2.48 -0.96 -5.03
C ILE A 122 -1.77 -1.89 -4.03
N GLU A 123 -0.47 -1.72 -3.83
CA GLU A 123 0.30 -2.55 -2.88
C GLU A 123 -0.20 -2.37 -1.44
N SER A 124 -0.52 -1.15 -1.03
CA SER A 124 -1.11 -0.89 0.29
C SER A 124 -2.45 -1.61 0.45
N THR A 125 -3.29 -1.72 -0.59
CA THR A 125 -4.56 -2.47 -0.49
C THR A 125 -4.33 -3.95 -0.15
N ARG A 126 -3.32 -4.56 -0.78
CA ARG A 126 -2.93 -5.95 -0.53
C ARG A 126 -2.48 -6.14 0.92
N PHE A 127 -1.58 -5.28 1.39
CA PHE A 127 -1.00 -5.42 2.73
C PHE A 127 -1.96 -5.08 3.86
N LEU A 128 -2.83 -4.09 3.68
CA LEU A 128 -3.90 -3.78 4.64
C LEU A 128 -4.91 -4.93 4.75
N LYS A 129 -5.27 -5.53 3.62
CA LYS A 129 -6.11 -6.74 3.62
C LYS A 129 -5.43 -7.89 4.37
N GLN A 130 -4.14 -8.11 4.14
CA GLN A 130 -3.36 -9.11 4.87
C GLN A 130 -3.29 -8.80 6.37
N TRP A 131 -3.16 -7.53 6.74
CA TRP A 131 -3.19 -7.12 8.14
C TRP A 131 -4.54 -7.42 8.81
N ILE A 132 -5.66 -7.16 8.13
CA ILE A 132 -7.00 -7.51 8.62
C ILE A 132 -7.12 -9.03 8.85
N ASP A 133 -6.68 -9.83 7.89
CA ASP A 133 -6.76 -11.30 7.96
C ASP A 133 -5.86 -11.90 9.04
N GLU A 134 -4.72 -11.27 9.32
CA GLU A 134 -3.76 -11.74 10.32
C GLU A 134 -4.03 -11.19 11.71
N SER A 135 -4.81 -10.12 11.85
CA SER A 135 -5.22 -9.59 13.16
C SER A 135 -6.29 -10.50 13.77
N PRO A 136 -6.03 -11.15 14.93
CA PRO A 136 -6.98 -12.09 15.52
C PRO A 136 -8.32 -11.47 15.85
N LYS A 137 -8.34 -10.19 16.25
CA LYS A 137 -9.57 -9.46 16.57
C LYS A 137 -10.38 -9.17 15.32
N LEU A 138 -9.72 -8.64 14.27
CA LEU A 138 -10.40 -8.22 13.06
C LEU A 138 -10.88 -9.42 12.24
N ARG A 139 -10.09 -10.48 12.09
CA ARG A 139 -10.47 -11.67 11.30
C ARG A 139 -11.74 -12.36 11.82
N GLN A 140 -12.08 -12.21 13.10
CA GLN A 140 -13.30 -12.79 13.67
C GLN A 140 -14.57 -12.09 13.19
N ILE A 141 -14.50 -10.77 13.01
CA ILE A 141 -15.66 -9.91 12.72
C ILE A 141 -15.69 -9.39 11.28
N LEU A 142 -14.53 -9.36 10.60
CA LEU A 142 -14.41 -8.81 9.26
C LEU A 142 -14.25 -9.89 8.19
N ARG A 143 -14.89 -9.63 7.06
CA ARG A 143 -14.67 -10.30 5.79
C ARG A 143 -14.32 -9.19 4.79
N SER A 144 -13.03 -9.08 4.48
CA SER A 144 -12.51 -7.99 3.65
C SER A 144 -12.11 -8.45 2.25
N CYS A 145 -12.29 -7.57 1.26
CA CYS A 145 -11.77 -7.78 -0.09
C CYS A 145 -11.00 -6.55 -0.59
N PRO A 146 -9.87 -6.74 -1.32
CA PRO A 146 -9.18 -5.64 -1.96
C PRO A 146 -9.84 -5.31 -3.31
N MET A 147 -9.93 -4.04 -3.65
CA MET A 147 -10.41 -3.57 -4.94
C MET A 147 -9.53 -2.43 -5.45
N THR A 148 -8.97 -2.62 -6.64
CA THR A 148 -7.99 -1.71 -7.23
C THR A 148 -8.36 -1.38 -8.68
N SER A 149 -7.62 -0.45 -9.28
CA SER A 149 -7.73 -0.15 -10.71
C SER A 149 -7.39 -1.34 -11.61
N GLU A 150 -6.59 -2.29 -11.13
CA GLU A 150 -6.21 -3.52 -11.87
C GLU A 150 -7.25 -4.64 -11.75
N THR A 151 -8.25 -4.48 -10.86
CA THR A 151 -9.34 -5.46 -10.73
C THR A 151 -10.18 -5.48 -12.01
N SER A 152 -10.39 -6.68 -12.59
CA SER A 152 -11.19 -6.81 -13.80
C SER A 152 -12.65 -6.41 -13.54
N GLU A 153 -13.39 -6.00 -14.58
CA GLU A 153 -14.80 -5.62 -14.39
C GLU A 153 -15.64 -6.76 -13.81
N ALA A 154 -15.40 -8.00 -14.24
CA ALA A 154 -16.10 -9.17 -13.74
C ALA A 154 -15.83 -9.39 -12.24
N GLN A 155 -14.57 -9.26 -11.82
CA GLN A 155 -14.20 -9.35 -10.40
C GLN A 155 -14.79 -8.19 -9.59
N ARG A 156 -14.75 -6.96 -10.14
CA ARG A 156 -15.32 -5.78 -9.49
C ARG A 156 -16.82 -5.97 -9.24
N ARG A 157 -17.59 -6.36 -10.26
CA ARG A 157 -19.02 -6.66 -10.13
C ARG A 157 -19.28 -7.75 -9.10
N SER A 158 -18.48 -8.82 -9.10
CA SER A 158 -18.61 -9.90 -8.12
C SER A 158 -18.31 -9.44 -6.68
N SER A 159 -17.27 -8.63 -6.47
CA SER A 159 -16.91 -8.12 -5.16
C SER A 159 -17.95 -7.13 -4.63
N LEU A 160 -18.52 -6.28 -5.51
CA LEU A 160 -19.61 -5.38 -5.15
C LEU A 160 -20.88 -6.15 -4.79
N GLN A 161 -21.25 -7.15 -5.58
CA GLN A 161 -22.39 -8.01 -5.28
C GLN A 161 -22.21 -8.71 -3.92
N LYS A 162 -21.03 -9.28 -3.64
CA LYS A 162 -20.72 -9.88 -2.33
C LYS A 162 -20.75 -8.87 -1.19
N PHE A 163 -20.44 -7.61 -1.45
CA PHE A 163 -20.53 -6.54 -0.47
C PHE A 163 -21.99 -6.12 -0.21
N GLU A 164 -22.83 -6.14 -1.24
CA GLU A 164 -24.27 -5.93 -1.12
C GLU A 164 -24.96 -7.09 -0.38
N ASP A 165 -24.62 -8.33 -0.74
CA ASP A 165 -25.11 -9.59 -0.16
C ASP A 165 -24.57 -9.86 1.27
N ARG A 166 -23.67 -9.00 1.77
CA ARG A 166 -23.02 -9.07 3.10
C ARG A 166 -22.04 -10.23 3.30
N ASP A 167 -21.60 -10.88 2.23
CA ASP A 167 -20.46 -11.80 2.27
C ASP A 167 -19.16 -11.06 2.62
N TYR A 168 -19.04 -9.81 2.18
CA TYR A 168 -18.01 -8.87 2.60
C TYR A 168 -18.63 -7.70 3.35
N ASN A 169 -18.01 -7.34 4.47
CA ASN A 169 -18.43 -6.18 5.27
C ASN A 169 -17.35 -5.08 5.30
N MET A 170 -16.23 -5.29 4.62
CA MET A 170 -15.21 -4.27 4.41
C MET A 170 -14.57 -4.38 3.02
N MET A 171 -14.38 -3.27 2.32
CA MET A 171 -13.55 -3.23 1.11
C MET A 171 -12.33 -2.35 1.34
N VAL A 172 -11.15 -2.82 0.90
CA VAL A 172 -9.93 -2.03 0.90
C VAL A 172 -9.71 -1.51 -0.51
N VAL A 173 -9.81 -0.19 -0.70
CA VAL A 173 -9.95 0.44 -2.01
C VAL A 173 -8.85 1.47 -2.24
N THR A 174 -8.38 1.61 -3.48
CA THR A 174 -7.47 2.71 -3.83
C THR A 174 -8.19 4.04 -3.93
N SER A 175 -7.61 5.15 -3.45
CA SER A 175 -8.22 6.50 -3.49
C SER A 175 -8.63 6.95 -4.91
N VAL A 176 -7.90 6.51 -5.95
CA VAL A 176 -8.24 6.80 -7.36
C VAL A 176 -9.60 6.22 -7.77
N MET A 177 -10.06 5.19 -7.08
CA MET A 177 -11.34 4.55 -7.36
C MET A 177 -12.50 5.18 -6.55
N GLU A 178 -12.26 6.24 -5.77
CA GLU A 178 -13.32 6.91 -5.00
C GLU A 178 -14.43 7.47 -5.91
N GLU A 179 -14.07 7.99 -7.08
CA GLU A 179 -15.03 8.47 -8.08
C GLU A 179 -15.58 7.30 -8.92
N GLY A 180 -16.89 7.09 -8.86
CA GLY A 180 -17.61 6.20 -9.78
C GLY A 180 -17.86 4.78 -9.28
N ILE A 181 -17.55 4.44 -8.04
CA ILE A 181 -18.08 3.21 -7.43
C ILE A 181 -19.40 3.53 -6.73
N ASP A 182 -20.50 3.01 -7.29
CA ASP A 182 -21.78 2.94 -6.59
C ASP A 182 -21.71 1.78 -5.59
N ILE A 183 -21.35 2.08 -4.36
CA ILE A 183 -21.15 1.10 -3.29
C ILE A 183 -22.38 1.16 -2.41
N GLY A 184 -23.35 0.27 -2.65
CA GLY A 184 -24.69 0.23 -2.07
C GLY A 184 -24.85 0.81 -0.64
N PRO A 185 -25.18 0.03 0.40
CA PRO A 185 -25.42 0.63 1.72
C PRO A 185 -24.15 0.57 2.59
N CYS A 186 -23.12 1.31 2.15
CA CYS A 186 -21.94 1.61 2.97
C CYS A 186 -22.25 2.73 3.97
N ASN A 187 -21.95 2.52 5.26
CA ASN A 187 -22.18 3.51 6.31
C ASN A 187 -20.89 4.05 6.95
N LEU A 188 -19.71 3.50 6.60
CA LEU A 188 -18.43 3.87 7.20
C LEU A 188 -17.33 4.04 6.15
N VAL A 189 -16.53 5.09 6.28
CA VAL A 189 -15.38 5.35 5.40
C VAL A 189 -14.16 5.73 6.23
N TYR A 190 -13.11 4.92 6.11
CA TYR A 190 -11.78 5.17 6.66
C TYR A 190 -10.86 5.63 5.53
N ARG A 191 -10.22 6.79 5.67
CA ARG A 191 -9.24 7.29 4.68
C ARG A 191 -7.87 7.39 5.32
N LEU A 192 -6.90 6.63 4.82
CA LEU A 192 -5.52 6.70 5.29
C LEU A 192 -4.78 7.85 4.58
N ASN A 193 -4.04 8.65 5.35
CA ASN A 193 -3.24 9.78 4.84
C ASN A 193 -4.02 10.78 3.97
N TYR A 194 -5.30 10.99 4.29
CA TYR A 194 -6.14 11.93 3.56
C TYR A 194 -5.64 13.37 3.76
N VAL A 195 -5.12 13.96 2.70
CA VAL A 195 -4.96 15.41 2.59
C VAL A 195 -6.23 15.94 1.93
N PRO A 196 -7.06 16.73 2.62
CA PRO A 196 -8.25 17.31 2.00
C PRO A 196 -7.84 18.20 0.84
N SER A 197 -8.08 17.74 -0.38
CA SER A 197 -8.19 18.61 -1.54
C SER A 197 -9.59 19.21 -1.56
N ASP A 198 -9.72 20.45 -2.06
CA ASP A 198 -10.98 21.22 -2.03
C ASP A 198 -12.18 20.49 -2.68
N CYS A 199 -11.94 19.48 -3.52
CA CYS A 199 -12.98 18.66 -4.14
C CYS A 199 -13.61 17.59 -3.23
N GLY A 200 -12.92 17.12 -2.17
CA GLY A 200 -13.41 16.03 -1.32
C GLY A 200 -14.46 16.43 -0.27
N ARG A 201 -14.78 17.72 -0.15
CA ARG A 201 -15.84 18.22 0.76
C ARG A 201 -17.26 17.97 0.22
N ILE A 202 -17.43 17.64 -1.07
CA ILE A 202 -18.74 17.52 -1.71
C ILE A 202 -19.14 16.04 -1.87
N GLN A 203 -19.14 15.26 -0.79
CA GLN A 203 -19.88 13.98 -0.78
C GLN A 203 -20.18 13.48 0.64
N GLN A 204 -20.65 14.38 1.51
CA GLN A 204 -21.31 14.00 2.77
C GLN A 204 -22.56 14.85 2.94
N LYS A 205 -23.62 14.52 2.18
CA LYS A 205 -25.03 14.76 2.53
C LYS A 205 -25.94 14.24 1.41
N GLY A 206 -26.85 13.34 1.78
CA GLY A 206 -27.77 12.63 0.91
C GLY A 206 -27.55 11.13 1.15
N THR A 207 -28.23 10.50 2.11
CA THR A 207 -29.68 10.36 2.13
C THR A 207 -30.13 10.04 3.56
N GLU A 208 -30.91 10.92 4.17
CA GLU A 208 -31.85 10.58 5.24
C GLU A 208 -33.16 11.35 4.94
N PRO A 209 -34.32 10.78 5.33
CA PRO A 209 -35.54 10.71 4.52
C PRO A 209 -36.34 12.00 4.33
#